data_AF-A0A4Y3TQP4-F1
#
_entry.id   AF-A0A4Y3TQP4-F1
#
_cell.length_a   1.000
_cell.length_b   1.000
_cell.length_c   1.000
_cell.angle_alpha   90.00
_cell.angle_beta   90.00
_cell.angle_gamma   90.00
#
_symmetry.space_group_name_H-M   'P 1'
#
loop_
_entity.id
_entity.type
_entity.pdbx_description
1 polymer ?
#
loop_
_entity_poly.entity_id
_entity_poly.type
_entity_poly.pdbx_seq_one_letter_code
_entity_poly.pdbx_strand_id
1 'polypeptide(L)'
;MPGAVPPLVGRIDRIASTAEGRKYLADVLMNGVSGPIKANGQPYEAEMPPFRYLKDEQVAQILTWLSSRGHTSPAPQITAAEIAVARATRKSAGMVAQEREELDRKAPLP
;
A
#
# COMPACT_ATOMS: atom_id res chain seq x y z
N MET A 1 8.43 -19.56 -4.94
CA MET A 1 8.33 -19.22 -6.37
C MET A 1 8.64 -17.74 -6.52
N PRO A 2 9.73 -17.34 -7.22
CA PRO A 2 9.96 -15.96 -7.61
C PRO A 2 8.71 -15.39 -8.29
N GLY A 3 8.31 -14.16 -7.97
CA GLY A 3 7.12 -13.52 -8.57
C GLY A 3 5.80 -13.69 -7.82
N ALA A 4 5.78 -14.36 -6.65
CA ALA A 4 4.55 -14.48 -5.85
C ALA A 4 4.29 -13.28 -4.94
N VAL A 5 5.35 -12.61 -4.44
CA VAL A 5 5.23 -11.50 -3.47
C VAL A 5 6.08 -10.31 -3.95
N PRO A 6 5.47 -9.12 -4.14
CA PRO A 6 6.20 -7.91 -4.48
C PRO A 6 7.18 -7.49 -3.38
N PRO A 7 8.36 -6.93 -3.71
CA PRO A 7 9.22 -6.30 -2.71
C PRO A 7 8.50 -5.09 -2.08
N LEU A 8 8.79 -4.82 -0.81
CA LEU A 8 8.23 -3.69 -0.07
C LEU A 8 9.28 -2.59 0.22
N VAL A 9 10.47 -2.99 0.68
CA VAL A 9 11.56 -2.06 1.02
C VAL A 9 11.97 -1.25 -0.21
N GLY A 10 12.12 0.07 -0.04
CA GLY A 10 12.45 1.03 -1.12
C GLY A 10 11.27 1.38 -2.04
N ARG A 11 10.07 0.85 -1.76
CA ARG A 11 8.84 1.16 -2.50
C ARG A 11 7.81 1.85 -1.61
N ILE A 12 7.62 1.37 -0.38
CA ILE A 12 6.62 1.91 0.55
C ILE A 12 6.87 3.39 0.85
N ASP A 13 8.12 3.79 1.07
CA ASP A 13 8.52 5.19 1.28
C ASP A 13 8.18 6.09 0.09
N ARG A 14 8.41 5.59 -1.12
CA ARG A 14 8.11 6.35 -2.35
C ARG A 14 6.60 6.47 -2.58
N ILE A 15 5.86 5.38 -2.40
CA ILE A 15 4.39 5.38 -2.52
C ILE A 15 3.79 6.28 -1.43
N ALA A 16 4.27 6.20 -0.18
CA ALA A 16 3.77 7.00 0.94
C ALA A 16 4.14 8.50 0.88
N SER A 17 4.91 8.93 -0.13
CA SER A 17 5.33 10.34 -0.28
C SER A 17 4.19 11.28 -0.67
N THR A 18 3.05 10.75 -1.12
CA THR A 18 1.83 11.52 -1.41
C THR A 18 0.67 11.11 -0.51
N ALA A 19 -0.34 11.98 -0.36
CA ALA A 19 -1.52 11.68 0.45
C ALA A 19 -2.33 10.51 -0.15
N GLU A 20 -2.46 10.49 -1.48
CA GLU A 20 -3.16 9.45 -2.22
C GLU A 20 -2.42 8.11 -2.13
N GLY A 21 -1.08 8.12 -2.12
CA GLY A 21 -0.29 6.92 -1.94
C GLY A 21 -0.36 6.36 -0.51
N ARG A 22 -0.37 7.22 0.52
CA ARG A 22 -0.64 6.77 1.91
C ARG A 22 -2.04 6.17 2.04
N LYS A 23 -3.04 6.81 1.43
CA LYS A 23 -4.40 6.29 1.36
C LYS A 23 -4.43 4.91 0.70
N TYR A 24 -3.80 4.73 -0.45
CA TYR A 24 -3.73 3.44 -1.12
C TYR A 24 -3.07 2.35 -0.26
N LEU A 25 -1.95 2.66 0.40
CA LEU A 25 -1.31 1.71 1.31
C LEU A 25 -2.22 1.30 2.47
N ALA A 26 -2.98 2.25 3.03
CA ALA A 26 -3.99 1.95 4.05
C ALA A 26 -5.12 1.08 3.50
N ASP A 27 -5.59 1.38 2.29
CA ASP A 27 -6.66 0.64 1.62
C ASP A 27 -6.23 -0.80 1.27
N VAL A 28 -4.98 -1.04 0.86
CA VAL A 28 -4.41 -2.39 0.67
C VAL A 28 -4.50 -3.21 1.96
N LEU A 29 -4.10 -2.64 3.11
CA LEU A 29 -4.13 -3.39 4.37
C LEU A 29 -5.57 -3.58 4.88
N MET A 30 -6.48 -2.65 4.63
CA MET A 30 -7.87 -2.72 5.11
C MET A 30 -8.82 -3.54 4.22
N ASN A 31 -8.51 -3.67 2.94
CA ASN A 31 -9.40 -4.26 1.94
C ASN A 31 -8.75 -5.37 1.10
N GLY A 32 -7.42 -5.55 1.20
CA GLY A 32 -6.68 -6.47 0.37
C GLY A 32 -6.45 -5.92 -1.04
N VAL A 33 -5.76 -6.69 -1.87
CA VAL A 33 -5.61 -6.41 -3.30
C VAL A 33 -5.62 -7.72 -4.08
N SER A 34 -6.33 -7.75 -5.20
CA SER A 34 -6.43 -8.91 -6.11
C SER A 34 -6.50 -8.39 -7.54
N GLY A 35 -5.91 -9.14 -8.46
CA GLY A 35 -5.73 -8.76 -9.86
C GLY A 35 -4.30 -8.32 -10.19
N PRO A 36 -4.05 -8.04 -11.48
CA PRO A 36 -2.71 -7.76 -11.97
C PRO A 36 -2.19 -6.42 -11.47
N ILE A 37 -0.99 -6.43 -10.88
CA ILE A 37 -0.25 -5.24 -10.51
C ILE A 37 1.18 -5.30 -11.05
N LYS A 38 1.84 -4.15 -11.12
CA LYS A 38 3.29 -4.08 -11.37
C LYS A 38 4.04 -3.67 -10.10
N ALA A 39 5.24 -4.17 -9.91
CA ALA A 39 6.16 -3.67 -8.89
C ALA A 39 7.58 -3.78 -9.42
N ASN A 40 8.33 -2.69 -9.45
CA ASN A 40 9.64 -2.59 -10.10
C ASN A 40 9.58 -3.07 -11.57
N GLY A 41 8.50 -2.71 -12.27
CA GLY A 41 8.22 -3.13 -13.64
C GLY A 41 7.88 -4.62 -13.83
N GLN A 42 7.93 -5.45 -12.77
CA GLN A 42 7.58 -6.87 -12.83
C GLN A 42 6.08 -7.07 -12.58
N PRO A 43 5.39 -7.94 -13.35
CA PRO A 43 3.98 -8.25 -13.14
C PRO A 43 3.80 -9.21 -11.94
N TYR A 44 2.71 -9.01 -11.21
CA TYR A 44 2.26 -9.87 -10.11
C TYR A 44 0.75 -10.06 -10.20
N GLU A 45 0.28 -11.29 -10.01
CA GLU A 45 -1.15 -11.66 -10.08
C GLU A 45 -1.62 -12.42 -8.83
N ALA A 46 -0.87 -12.31 -7.74
CA ALA A 46 -1.23 -12.93 -6.48
C ALA A 46 -2.26 -12.11 -5.70
N GLU A 47 -3.08 -12.79 -4.90
CA GLU A 47 -4.00 -12.15 -3.98
C GLU A 47 -3.32 -11.83 -2.64
N MET A 48 -3.54 -10.62 -2.15
CA MET A 48 -3.17 -10.21 -0.79
C MET A 48 -4.46 -10.05 0.02
N PRO A 49 -4.72 -10.90 1.03
CA PRO A 49 -5.90 -10.78 1.87
C PRO A 49 -5.83 -9.54 2.77
N PRO A 50 -6.98 -9.01 3.24
CA PRO A 50 -7.02 -7.87 4.15
C PRO A 50 -6.54 -8.23 5.57
N PHE A 51 -5.94 -7.25 6.26
CA PHE A 51 -5.36 -7.35 7.61
C PHE A 51 -6.24 -6.66 8.67
N ARG A 52 -7.57 -6.73 8.53
CA ARG A 52 -8.51 -6.00 9.41
C ARG A 52 -8.51 -6.44 10.87
N TYR A 53 -7.92 -7.60 11.17
CA TYR A 53 -7.76 -8.08 12.55
C TYR A 53 -6.74 -7.25 13.35
N LEU A 54 -5.89 -6.46 12.68
CA LEU A 54 -4.99 -5.51 13.33
C LEU A 54 -5.72 -4.21 13.69
N LYS A 55 -5.28 -3.56 14.78
CA LYS A 55 -5.71 -2.22 15.17
C LYS A 55 -5.12 -1.15 14.26
N ASP A 56 -5.74 0.02 14.19
CA ASP A 56 -5.30 1.13 13.34
C ASP A 56 -3.89 1.60 13.68
N GLU A 57 -3.55 1.64 14.97
CA GLU A 57 -2.22 2.00 15.45
C GLU A 57 -1.16 0.98 15.01
N GLN A 58 -1.49 -0.31 15.01
CA GLN A 58 -0.56 -1.37 14.59
C GLN A 58 -0.26 -1.27 13.10
N VAL A 59 -1.30 -1.05 12.29
CA VAL A 59 -1.16 -0.88 10.84
C VAL A 59 -0.34 0.37 10.50
N ALA A 60 -0.64 1.49 11.16
CA ALA A 60 0.10 2.73 11.00
C ALA A 60 1.58 2.57 11.36
N GLN A 61 1.89 1.87 12.46
CA GLN A 61 3.26 1.56 12.87
C GLN A 61 3.98 0.67 11.85
N ILE A 62 3.32 -0.38 11.33
CA ILE A 62 3.92 -1.27 10.32
C ILE A 62 4.27 -0.50 9.05
N LEU A 63 3.33 0.30 8.51
CA LEU A 63 3.57 1.08 7.29
C LEU A 63 4.65 2.15 7.50
N THR A 64 4.64 2.81 8.66
CA THR A 64 5.67 3.79 9.03
C THR A 64 7.06 3.14 9.16
N TRP A 65 7.14 1.96 9.78
CA TRP A 65 8.38 1.21 9.88
C TRP A 65 8.86 0.75 8.51
N LEU A 66 7.98 0.27 7.63
CA LEU A 66 8.36 -0.09 6.25
C LEU A 66 8.85 1.13 5.45
N SER A 67 8.20 2.27 5.63
CA SER A 67 8.61 3.55 5.04
C SER A 67 10.01 3.96 5.50
N SER A 68 10.34 3.81 6.78
CA SER A 68 11.69 4.15 7.29
C SER A 68 12.80 3.21 6.80
N ARG A 69 12.47 2.10 6.14
CA ARG A 69 13.46 1.18 5.54
C ARG A 69 13.85 1.57 4.12
N GLY A 70 13.17 2.56 3.54
CA GLY A 70 13.48 3.10 2.23
C GLY A 70 14.57 4.17 2.26
N HIS A 71 14.55 5.06 1.27
CA HIS A 71 15.56 6.11 1.08
C HIS A 71 14.96 7.53 1.06
N THR A 72 13.64 7.70 1.05
CA THR A 72 13.00 9.02 1.20
C THR A 72 13.35 9.65 2.55
N SER A 73 13.77 10.92 2.54
CA SER A 73 14.09 11.68 3.76
C SER A 73 13.39 13.06 3.75
N PRO A 74 12.63 13.41 4.81
CA PRO A 74 12.29 12.57 5.95
C PRO A 74 11.41 11.38 5.52
N ALA A 75 11.52 10.25 6.21
CA ALA A 75 10.71 9.07 5.91
C ALA A 75 9.22 9.38 6.15
N PRO A 76 8.33 9.13 5.16
CA PRO A 76 6.91 9.38 5.34
C PRO A 76 6.32 8.62 6.52
N GLN A 77 5.47 9.30 7.28
CA GLN A 77 4.74 8.72 8.40
C GLN A 77 3.31 8.42 7.97
N ILE A 78 2.77 7.29 8.42
CA ILE A 78 1.36 6.93 8.23
C ILE A 78 0.70 6.95 9.61
N THR A 79 -0.44 7.60 9.72
CA THR A 79 -1.15 7.82 10.99
C THR A 79 -2.29 6.83 11.18
N ALA A 80 -2.66 6.57 12.45
CA ALA A 80 -3.83 5.74 12.75
C ALA A 80 -5.14 6.33 12.18
N ALA A 81 -5.25 7.66 12.09
CA ALA A 81 -6.41 8.32 11.50
C ALA A 81 -6.58 8.00 10.00
N GLU A 82 -5.48 7.97 9.23
CA GLU A 82 -5.49 7.56 7.83
C GLU A 82 -5.96 6.10 7.68
N ILE A 83 -5.53 5.21 8.60
CA ILE A 83 -6.01 3.81 8.61
C ILE A 83 -7.48 3.72 8.98
N ALA A 84 -7.95 4.49 9.97
CA ALA A 84 -9.34 4.50 10.39
C ALA A 84 -10.27 4.93 9.25
N VAL A 85 -9.87 5.92 8.45
CA VAL A 85 -10.62 6.36 7.25
C VAL A 85 -10.71 5.23 6.21
N ALA A 86 -9.60 4.55 5.93
CA ALA A 86 -9.58 3.38 5.04
C ALA A 86 -10.41 2.22 5.59
N ARG A 87 -10.40 2.00 6.91
CA ARG A 87 -11.18 0.94 7.58
C ARG A 87 -12.68 1.17 7.46
N ALA A 88 -13.13 2.42 7.59
CA ALA A 88 -14.52 2.81 7.49
C ALA A 88 -15.09 2.64 6.08
N THR A 89 -14.24 2.70 5.05
CA THR A 89 -14.63 2.59 3.65
C THR A 89 -14.39 1.17 3.13
N ARG A 90 -15.45 0.44 2.78
CA ARG A 90 -15.30 -0.88 2.17
C ARG A 90 -14.99 -0.75 0.68
N LYS A 91 -13.90 -1.40 0.27
CA LYS A 91 -13.52 -1.58 -1.14
C LYS A 91 -13.39 -3.07 -1.44
N SER A 92 -13.65 -3.48 -2.68
CA SER A 92 -13.23 -4.80 -3.13
C SER A 92 -11.72 -4.80 -3.40
N ALA A 93 -11.08 -5.96 -3.30
CA ALA A 93 -9.66 -6.10 -3.60
C ALA A 93 -9.31 -5.69 -5.05
N GLY A 94 -10.25 -5.87 -6.00
CA GLY A 94 -10.10 -5.39 -7.38
C GLY A 94 -10.18 -3.86 -7.52
N MET A 95 -11.02 -3.19 -6.72
CA MET A 95 -11.04 -1.71 -6.69
C MET A 95 -9.73 -1.13 -6.14
N VAL A 96 -9.06 -1.82 -5.21
CA VAL A 96 -7.73 -1.42 -4.73
C VAL A 96 -6.67 -1.57 -5.83
N ALA A 97 -6.76 -2.61 -6.68
CA ALA A 97 -5.90 -2.73 -7.86
C ALA A 97 -6.14 -1.59 -8.88
N GLN A 98 -7.39 -1.20 -9.10
CA GLN A 98 -7.74 -0.05 -9.94
C GLN A 98 -7.20 1.27 -9.37
N GLU A 99 -7.32 1.48 -8.06
CA GLU A 99 -6.72 2.64 -7.37
C GLU A 99 -5.21 2.69 -7.57
N ARG A 100 -4.53 1.55 -7.51
CA ARG A 100 -3.10 1.45 -7.83
C ARG A 100 -2.81 1.93 -9.25
N GLU A 101 -3.58 1.49 -10.23
CA GLU A 101 -3.41 1.87 -11.64
C GLU A 101 -3.67 3.36 -11.87
N GLU A 102 -4.66 3.94 -11.20
CA GLU A 102 -4.91 5.38 -11.23
C GLU A 102 -3.73 6.18 -10.63
N LEU A 103 -3.16 5.71 -9.53
CA LEU A 103 -1.97 6.32 -8.95
C LEU A 103 -0.77 6.25 -9.90
N ASP A 104 -0.53 5.07 -10.48
CA ASP A 104 0.56 4.82 -11.42
C ASP A 104 0.48 5.71 -12.67
N ARG A 105 -0.74 5.97 -13.16
CA ARG A 105 -0.98 6.91 -14.28
C ARG A 105 -0.69 8.36 -13.92
N LYS A 106 -0.92 8.78 -12.68
CA LYS A 106 -0.63 10.15 -12.21
C LYS A 106 0.85 10.36 -11.92
N ALA A 107 1.45 9.39 -11.23
CA ALA A 107 2.86 9.36 -10.89
C ALA A 107 3.31 7.90 -10.89
N PRO A 108 4.19 7.49 -11.84
CA PRO A 108 4.62 6.11 -11.95
C PRO A 108 5.11 5.56 -10.63
N LEU A 109 4.50 4.47 -10.16
CA LEU A 109 4.87 3.83 -8.91
C LEU A 109 6.13 3.00 -9.13
N PRO A 110 7.00 2.88 -8.11
CA PRO A 110 8.19 2.06 -8.20
C PRO A 110 7.83 0.60 -8.45
#